data_AF-A0A1G8UKS6-F1
#
_entry.id   AF-A0A1G8UKS6-F1
#
_cell.length_a   1.000
_cell.length_b   1.000
_cell.length_c   1.000
_cell.angle_alpha   90.00
_cell.angle_beta   90.00
_cell.angle_gamma   90.00
#
_symmetry.space_group_name_H-M   'P 1'
#
loop_
_entity.id
_entity.type
_entity.pdbx_description
1 polymer ?
#
loop_
_entity_poly.entity_id
_entity_poly.type
_entity_poly.pdbx_seq_one_letter_code
_entity_poly.pdbx_strand_id
1 'polypeptide(L)'
;MKICPKCRESIGETLQVCPLCNYQFTEEDNIRFFKEKEELEYGEAKYLEDLRAKRAKMRVIYSLVMMGLYILPMIIGGTLSIFTENVNFYVVFAVIGLVSGFAVMIIGIVNGAFRCPFCDRILFRNYGKHCTHCGKQLYY
;
A
#
# COMPACT_ATOMS: atom_id res chain seq x y z
N MET A 1 6.18 24.54 -5.22
CA MET A 1 6.95 25.71 -4.69
C MET A 1 8.18 25.89 -5.59
N LYS A 2 8.64 27.13 -5.82
CA LYS A 2 9.85 27.41 -6.63
C LYS A 2 11.01 27.82 -5.71
N ILE A 3 12.25 27.49 -6.07
CA ILE A 3 13.45 27.88 -5.30
C ILE A 3 14.18 28.97 -6.06
N CYS A 4 14.50 30.09 -5.42
CA CYS A 4 15.26 31.15 -6.10
C CYS A 4 16.67 30.66 -6.48
N PRO A 5 17.11 30.81 -7.74
CA PRO A 5 18.46 30.40 -8.15
C PRO A 5 19.56 31.22 -7.45
N LYS A 6 19.24 32.46 -7.04
CA LYS A 6 20.21 33.40 -6.47
C LYS A 6 20.34 33.27 -4.95
N CYS A 7 19.23 33.24 -4.22
CA CYS A 7 19.24 33.19 -2.75
C CYS A 7 18.82 31.84 -2.15
N ARG A 8 18.43 30.85 -2.99
CA ARG A 8 17.98 29.50 -2.60
C ARG A 8 16.79 29.44 -1.66
N GLU A 9 16.10 30.55 -1.46
CA GLU A 9 14.90 30.61 -0.63
C GLU A 9 13.69 30.02 -1.35
N SER A 10 12.80 29.38 -0.61
CA SER A 10 11.55 28.82 -1.13
C SER A 10 10.50 29.92 -1.31
N ILE A 11 9.87 29.98 -2.48
CA ILE A 11 8.96 31.04 -2.88
C ILE A 11 7.67 30.43 -3.47
N GLY A 12 6.55 31.14 -3.27
CA GLY A 12 5.27 30.78 -3.86
C GLY A 12 5.33 30.71 -5.40
N GLU A 13 4.60 29.77 -6.00
CA GLU A 13 4.70 29.45 -7.44
C GLU A 13 4.27 30.60 -8.38
N THR A 14 3.45 31.52 -7.86
CA THR A 14 2.83 32.63 -8.59
C THR A 14 3.63 33.93 -8.57
N LEU A 15 4.70 34.01 -7.77
CA LEU A 15 5.51 35.21 -7.64
C LEU A 15 6.49 35.34 -8.82
N GLN A 16 6.41 36.44 -9.55
CA GLN A 16 7.33 36.76 -10.65
C GLN A 16 8.67 37.34 -10.17
N VAL A 17 8.74 37.78 -8.90
CA VAL A 17 9.93 38.37 -8.30
C VAL A 17 10.17 37.74 -6.93
N CYS A 18 11.42 37.40 -6.63
CA CYS A 18 11.82 36.92 -5.32
C CYS A 18 11.74 38.05 -4.28
N PRO A 19 10.96 37.90 -3.19
CA PRO A 19 10.80 38.96 -2.18
C PRO A 19 12.06 39.20 -1.32
N LEU A 20 13.00 38.25 -1.27
CA LEU A 20 14.23 38.41 -0.49
C LEU A 20 15.37 39.08 -1.26
N CYS A 21 15.62 38.66 -2.51
CA CYS A 21 16.76 39.13 -3.29
C CYS A 21 16.39 39.94 -4.53
N ASN A 22 15.08 40.23 -4.70
CA ASN A 22 14.51 40.98 -5.82
C ASN A 22 14.87 40.43 -7.21
N TYR A 23 15.25 39.16 -7.29
CA TYR A 23 15.50 38.48 -8.55
C TYR A 23 14.21 38.34 -9.35
N GLN A 24 14.21 38.82 -10.59
CA GLN A 24 13.10 38.65 -11.53
C GLN A 24 13.26 37.31 -12.24
N PHE A 25 12.24 36.45 -12.14
CA PHE A 25 12.26 35.18 -12.83
C PHE A 25 12.08 35.39 -14.32
N THR A 26 13.04 34.92 -15.10
CA THR A 26 12.93 34.93 -16.56
C THR A 26 11.94 33.87 -17.02
N GLU A 27 11.52 33.98 -18.29
CA GLU A 27 10.65 32.96 -18.89
C GLU A 27 11.35 31.59 -18.92
N GLU A 28 12.66 31.56 -19.17
CA GLU A 28 13.49 30.36 -19.12
C GLU A 28 13.52 29.71 -17.73
N ASP A 29 13.66 30.52 -16.67
CA ASP A 29 13.61 30.01 -15.29
C ASP A 29 12.27 29.36 -14.98
N ASN A 30 11.18 30.00 -15.41
CA ASN A 30 9.83 29.47 -15.24
C ASN A 30 9.65 28.14 -15.97
N ILE A 31 10.08 28.05 -17.23
CA ILE A 31 10.06 26.81 -18.02
C ILE A 31 10.83 25.69 -17.30
N ARG A 32 12.00 26.01 -16.72
CA ARG A 32 12.81 25.05 -15.97
C ARG A 32 12.09 24.53 -14.74
N PHE A 33 11.46 25.41 -13.96
CA PHE A 33 10.67 25.02 -12.79
C PHE A 33 9.46 24.16 -13.15
N PHE A 34 8.76 24.48 -14.25
CA PHE A 34 7.64 23.67 -14.72
C PHE A 34 8.10 22.26 -15.12
N LYS A 35 9.20 22.16 -15.87
CA LYS A 35 9.76 20.88 -16.27
C LYS A 35 10.22 20.04 -15.09
N GLU A 36 10.89 20.64 -14.11
CA GLU A 36 11.33 19.94 -12.89
C GLU A 36 10.13 19.44 -12.06
N LYS A 37 9.05 20.24 -12.00
CA LYS A 37 7.81 19.83 -11.34
C LYS A 37 7.14 18.66 -12.05
N GLU A 38 7.04 18.69 -13.39
CA GLU A 38 6.52 17.57 -14.18
C GLU A 38 7.36 16.31 -14.01
N GLU A 39 8.69 16.43 -14.00
CA GLU A 39 9.60 15.29 -13.79
C GLU A 39 9.43 14.67 -12.38
N LEU A 40 9.24 15.51 -11.36
CA LEU A 40 8.93 15.06 -9.99
C LEU A 40 7.58 14.36 -9.90
N GLU A 41 6.53 14.95 -10.47
CA GLU A 41 5.18 14.37 -10.48
C GLU A 41 5.14 13.05 -11.26
N TYR A 42 5.81 12.99 -12.42
CA TYR A 42 5.96 11.77 -13.22
C TYR A 42 6.74 10.68 -12.46
N GLY A 43 7.82 11.05 -11.78
CA GLY A 43 8.60 10.16 -10.94
C GLY A 43 7.78 9.57 -9.79
N GLU A 44 7.00 10.40 -9.09
CA GLU A 44 6.14 9.95 -7.99
C GLU A 44 5.02 9.03 -8.50
N ALA A 45 4.40 9.34 -9.65
CA ALA A 45 3.39 8.50 -10.27
C ALA A 45 3.95 7.11 -10.62
N LYS A 46 5.12 7.05 -11.26
CA LYS A 46 5.79 5.79 -11.64
C LYS A 46 6.18 4.96 -10.42
N TYR A 47 6.68 5.60 -9.37
CA TYR A 47 6.97 4.93 -8.10
C TYR A 47 5.71 4.33 -7.46
N LEU A 48 4.58 5.04 -7.56
CA LEU A 48 3.30 4.56 -7.05
C LEU A 48 2.78 3.33 -7.80
N GLU A 49 2.94 3.30 -9.12
CA GLU A 49 2.56 2.15 -9.94
C GLU A 49 3.39 0.92 -9.58
N ASP A 50 4.71 1.07 -9.39
CA ASP A 50 5.58 -0.04 -8.99
C ASP A 50 5.20 -0.57 -7.59
N LEU A 51 4.86 0.31 -6.65
CA LEU A 51 4.35 -0.06 -5.32
C LEU A 51 3.02 -0.82 -5.39
N ARG A 52 2.11 -0.40 -6.28
CA ARG A 52 0.83 -1.10 -6.50
C ARG A 52 1.07 -2.47 -7.11
N ALA A 53 1.95 -2.59 -8.10
CA ALA A 53 2.32 -3.86 -8.73
C ALA A 53 2.97 -4.83 -7.73
N LYS A 54 3.89 -4.35 -6.89
CA LYS A 54 4.51 -5.14 -5.81
C LYS A 54 3.49 -5.65 -4.79
N ARG A 55 2.53 -4.82 -4.38
CA ARG A 55 1.47 -5.25 -3.46
C ARG A 55 0.48 -6.23 -4.08
N ALA A 56 0.17 -6.11 -5.36
CA ALA A 56 -0.63 -7.11 -6.07
C ALA A 56 0.08 -8.48 -6.05
N LYS A 57 1.37 -8.53 -6.37
CA LYS A 57 2.18 -9.75 -6.30
C LYS A 57 2.24 -10.31 -4.88
N MET A 58 2.47 -9.47 -3.89
CA MET A 58 2.54 -9.88 -2.48
C MET A 58 1.21 -10.45 -1.98
N ARG A 59 0.07 -9.87 -2.40
CA ARG A 59 -1.26 -10.39 -2.08
C ARG A 59 -1.49 -11.77 -2.68
N VAL A 60 -1.07 -11.98 -3.94
CA VAL A 60 -1.15 -13.30 -4.59
C VAL A 60 -0.28 -14.33 -3.86
N ILE A 61 0.98 -14.00 -3.55
CA ILE A 61 1.89 -14.89 -2.82
C ILE A 61 1.31 -15.24 -1.45
N TYR A 62 0.85 -14.26 -0.69
CA TYR A 62 0.23 -14.50 0.61
C TYR A 62 -1.00 -15.39 0.50
N SER A 63 -1.85 -15.16 -0.50
CA SER A 63 -3.04 -16.01 -0.74
C SER A 63 -2.67 -17.46 -1.06
N LEU A 64 -1.59 -17.70 -1.83
CA LEU A 64 -1.09 -19.04 -2.13
C LEU A 64 -0.51 -19.72 -0.89
N VAL A 65 0.26 -19.01 -0.07
CA VAL A 65 0.83 -19.54 1.17
C VAL A 65 -0.28 -19.93 2.16
N MET A 66 -1.29 -19.07 2.35
CA MET A 66 -2.42 -19.39 3.23
C MET A 66 -3.25 -20.56 2.69
N MET A 67 -3.44 -20.64 1.38
CA MET A 67 -4.11 -21.78 0.74
C MET A 67 -3.33 -23.08 0.99
N GLY A 68 -2.00 -23.07 0.82
CA GLY A 68 -1.13 -24.21 1.12
C GLY A 68 -1.22 -24.66 2.58
N LEU A 69 -1.16 -23.70 3.52
CA LEU A 69 -1.32 -23.96 4.97
C LEU A 69 -2.68 -24.58 5.33
N TYR A 70 -3.72 -24.35 4.52
CA TYR A 70 -5.05 -24.92 4.74
C TYR A 70 -5.22 -26.30 4.10
N ILE A 71 -4.77 -26.47 2.86
CA ILE A 71 -4.94 -27.72 2.10
C ILE A 71 -4.09 -28.83 2.71
N LEU A 72 -2.88 -28.52 3.16
CA LEU A 72 -1.89 -29.50 3.61
C LEU A 72 -2.35 -30.29 4.87
N PRO A 73 -2.91 -29.65 5.92
CA PRO A 73 -3.54 -30.35 7.03
C PRO A 73 -4.76 -31.20 6.63
N MET A 74 -5.56 -30.76 5.65
CA MET A 74 -6.68 -31.56 5.15
C MET A 74 -6.20 -32.85 4.48
N ILE A 75 -5.13 -32.78 3.68
CA ILE A 75 -4.53 -33.96 3.06
C ILE A 75 -3.97 -34.89 4.14
N ILE A 76 -3.21 -34.38 5.11
CA ILE A 76 -2.64 -35.17 6.20
C ILE A 76 -3.72 -35.82 7.07
N GLY A 77 -4.75 -35.06 7.46
CA GLY A 77 -5.87 -35.58 8.24
C GLY A 77 -6.67 -36.64 7.48
N GLY A 78 -6.87 -36.43 6.17
CA GLY A 78 -7.49 -37.39 5.27
C GLY A 78 -6.70 -38.68 5.16
N THR A 79 -5.38 -38.63 4.94
CA THR A 79 -4.55 -39.84 4.83
C THR A 79 -4.48 -40.58 6.17
N LEU A 80 -4.29 -39.89 7.29
CA LEU A 80 -4.28 -40.52 8.62
C LEU A 80 -5.61 -41.20 8.98
N SER A 81 -6.75 -40.66 8.50
CA SER A 81 -8.06 -41.27 8.73
C SER A 81 -8.24 -42.62 8.04
N ILE A 82 -7.55 -42.87 6.93
CA ILE A 82 -7.56 -44.18 6.25
C ILE A 82 -6.86 -45.24 7.10
N PHE A 83 -5.84 -44.84 7.86
CA PHE A 83 -5.05 -45.75 8.70
C PHE A 83 -5.65 -45.95 10.10
N THR A 84 -6.68 -45.19 10.49
CA THR A 84 -7.24 -45.23 11.83
C THR A 84 -8.75 -45.51 11.76
N GLU A 85 -9.18 -46.70 12.18
CA GLU A 85 -10.60 -47.12 12.15
C GLU A 85 -11.53 -46.30 13.07
N ASN A 86 -10.99 -45.35 13.85
CA ASN A 86 -11.77 -44.53 14.76
C ASN A 86 -12.31 -43.27 14.07
N VAL A 87 -13.56 -43.40 13.65
CA VAL A 87 -14.40 -42.35 13.07
C VAL A 87 -14.63 -41.24 14.11
N ASN A 88 -13.85 -40.16 14.03
CA ASN A 88 -14.23 -38.80 14.47
C ASN A 88 -13.12 -37.77 14.22
N PHE A 89 -11.87 -38.19 14.00
CA PHE A 89 -10.77 -37.26 13.73
C PHE A 89 -10.99 -36.41 12.47
N TYR A 90 -11.56 -37.00 11.40
CA TYR A 90 -11.82 -36.28 10.16
C TYR A 90 -12.78 -35.09 10.36
N VAL A 91 -13.86 -35.29 11.11
CA VAL A 91 -14.85 -34.24 11.39
C VAL A 91 -14.22 -33.11 12.20
N VAL A 92 -13.40 -33.45 13.20
CA VAL A 92 -12.69 -32.46 14.02
C VAL A 92 -11.72 -31.63 13.17
N PHE A 93 -10.91 -32.26 12.32
CA PHE A 93 -9.97 -31.53 11.45
C PHE A 93 -10.69 -30.71 10.37
N ALA A 94 -11.80 -31.21 9.81
CA ALA A 94 -12.59 -30.46 8.84
C ALA A 94 -13.22 -29.21 9.46
N VAL A 95 -13.75 -29.31 10.68
CA VAL A 95 -14.33 -28.17 11.41
C VAL A 95 -13.27 -27.17 11.83
N ILE A 96 -12.14 -27.62 12.40
CA ILE A 96 -11.02 -26.73 12.76
C ILE A 96 -10.46 -26.03 11.53
N GLY A 97 -10.33 -26.78 10.41
CA GLY A 97 -9.93 -26.24 9.12
C GLY A 97 -10.87 -25.10 8.73
N LEU A 98 -12.16 -25.37 8.57
CA LEU A 98 -13.15 -24.36 8.17
C LEU A 98 -13.13 -23.11 9.06
N VAL A 99 -13.12 -23.26 10.38
CA VAL A 99 -13.15 -22.12 11.32
C VAL A 99 -11.86 -21.30 11.22
N SER A 100 -10.69 -21.95 11.20
CA SER A 100 -9.40 -21.26 11.12
C SER A 100 -9.17 -20.59 9.75
N GLY A 101 -9.57 -21.25 8.66
CA GLY A 101 -9.52 -20.69 7.31
C GLY A 101 -10.38 -19.43 7.18
N PHE A 102 -11.60 -19.47 7.71
CA PHE A 102 -12.49 -18.30 7.69
C PHE A 102 -11.93 -17.14 8.52
N ALA A 103 -11.38 -17.43 9.71
CA ALA A 103 -10.77 -16.43 10.57
C ALA A 103 -9.55 -15.75 9.90
N VAL A 104 -8.68 -16.53 9.26
CA VAL A 104 -7.54 -16.00 8.51
C VAL A 104 -8.00 -15.12 7.36
N MET A 105 -9.00 -15.56 6.59
CA MET A 105 -9.51 -14.80 5.46
C MET A 105 -10.05 -13.44 5.91
N ILE A 106 -10.82 -13.42 7.00
CA ILE A 106 -11.33 -12.20 7.62
C ILE A 106 -10.17 -11.30 8.07
N ILE A 107 -9.18 -11.83 8.77
CA ILE A 107 -8.01 -11.06 9.23
C ILE A 107 -7.23 -10.48 8.05
N GLY A 108 -7.07 -11.24 6.96
CA GLY A 108 -6.42 -10.78 5.74
C GLY A 108 -7.18 -9.65 5.05
N ILE A 109 -8.51 -9.76 4.94
CA ILE A 109 -9.37 -8.72 4.37
C ILE A 109 -9.35 -7.46 5.25
N VAL A 110 -9.50 -7.62 6.57
CA VAL A 110 -9.48 -6.52 7.55
C VAL A 110 -8.12 -5.82 7.52
N ASN A 111 -7.01 -6.55 7.67
CA ASN A 111 -5.67 -5.96 7.64
C ASN A 111 -5.35 -5.31 6.29
N GLY A 112 -5.83 -5.88 5.18
CA GLY A 112 -5.64 -5.29 3.85
C GLY A 112 -6.49 -4.04 3.60
N ALA A 113 -7.73 -4.02 4.09
CA ALA A 113 -8.66 -2.91 3.91
C ALA A 113 -8.32 -1.72 4.83
N PHE A 114 -7.82 -2.00 6.03
CA PHE A 114 -7.51 -0.96 7.02
C PHE A 114 -6.04 -0.53 7.02
N ARG A 115 -5.23 -0.83 6.00
CA ARG A 115 -3.85 -0.32 5.93
C ARG A 115 -3.70 0.76 4.88
N CYS A 116 -2.99 1.81 5.25
CA CYS A 116 -2.66 2.89 4.32
C CYS A 116 -1.75 2.38 3.21
N PRO A 117 -2.07 2.61 1.93
CA PRO A 117 -1.24 2.17 0.84
C PRO A 117 0.11 2.88 0.77
N PHE A 118 0.31 4.00 1.46
CA PHE A 118 1.56 4.76 1.34
C PHE A 118 2.53 4.48 2.49
N CYS A 119 2.02 4.33 3.72
CA CYS A 119 2.86 4.17 4.91
C CYS A 119 2.66 2.83 5.65
N ASP A 120 1.80 1.95 5.14
CA ASP A 120 1.48 0.62 5.67
C ASP A 120 0.98 0.59 7.13
N ARG A 121 0.69 1.77 7.71
CA ARG A 121 0.09 1.89 9.04
C ARG A 121 -1.41 1.63 8.99
N ILE A 122 -1.94 1.09 10.09
CA ILE A 122 -3.35 0.77 10.26
C ILE A 122 -4.16 2.07 10.41
N LEU A 123 -5.16 2.24 9.54
CA LEU A 123 -6.15 3.30 9.52
C LEU A 123 -7.24 2.97 10.56
N PHE A 124 -6.97 3.26 11.84
CA PHE A 124 -7.81 2.80 12.94
C PHE A 124 -9.19 3.48 13.06
N ARG A 125 -9.53 4.47 12.22
CA ARG A 125 -10.81 5.21 12.30
C ARG A 125 -11.10 6.18 11.15
N ASN A 126 -10.35 6.08 10.06
CA ASN A 126 -10.20 7.23 9.18
C ASN A 126 -11.05 7.08 7.90
N TYR A 127 -12.32 7.50 7.98
CA TYR A 127 -13.21 7.73 6.82
C TYR A 127 -12.85 9.00 6.03
N GLY A 128 -11.79 9.71 6.42
CA GLY A 128 -11.33 10.92 5.76
C GLY A 128 -10.61 10.62 4.44
N LYS A 129 -10.63 11.60 3.52
CA LYS A 129 -9.93 11.49 2.22
C LYS A 129 -8.42 11.32 2.36
N HIS A 130 -7.81 11.62 3.51
CA HIS A 130 -6.35 11.65 3.69
C HIS A 130 -5.92 10.78 4.86
N CYS A 131 -4.74 10.16 4.76
CA CYS A 131 -4.16 9.35 5.82
C CYS A 131 -3.67 10.23 6.99
N THR A 132 -4.07 9.90 8.22
CA THR A 132 -3.64 10.60 9.45
C THR A 132 -2.15 10.48 9.77
N HIS A 133 -1.47 9.45 9.25
CA HIS A 133 -0.04 9.24 9.52
C HIS A 133 0.88 9.87 8.49
N CYS A 134 0.53 9.82 7.21
CA CYS A 134 1.39 10.33 6.13
C CYS A 134 0.82 11.53 5.38
N GLY A 135 -0.40 11.98 5.70
CA GLY A 135 -1.07 13.11 5.05
C GLY A 135 -1.54 12.84 3.62
N LYS A 136 -1.12 11.74 2.98
CA LYS A 136 -1.45 11.45 1.58
C LYS A 136 -2.93 11.08 1.38
N GLN A 137 -3.49 11.50 0.26
CA GLN A 137 -4.88 11.24 -0.11
C GLN A 137 -5.09 9.76 -0.48
N LEU A 138 -6.07 9.11 0.15
CA LEU A 138 -6.35 7.68 0.06
C LEU A 138 -7.26 7.32 -1.12
N TYR A 139 -8.16 8.23 -1.49
CA TYR A 139 -9.13 8.07 -2.58
C TYR A 139 -9.14 9.35 -3.43
N TYR A 140 -8.99 9.20 -4.75
CA TYR A 140 -9.24 10.27 -5.71
C TYR A 140 -10.73 10.63 -5.70
#